data_AF-X1SXS4-F1
#
_entry.id   AF-X1SXS4-F1
#
_cell.length_a   1.000
_cell.length_b   1.000
_cell.length_c   1.000
_cell.angle_alpha   90.00
_cell.angle_beta   90.00
_cell.angle_gamma   90.00
#
_symmetry.space_group_name_H-M   'P 1'
#
loop_
_entity.id
_entity.type
_entity.pdbx_description
1 polymer ?
#
loop_
_entity_poly.entity_id
_entity_poly.type
_entity_poly.pdbx_seq_one_letter_code
_entity_poly.pdbx_strand_id
1 'polypeptide(L)'
;MVNVFIDLFSGLGGASAAFDLTPNWKTIKIDNNPILVEHNRGLKLMDLSDVQTTIHALTLMLTKMSHENSIEKIVLWMSPPCNEFSYANAARPEEPDLT
;
A
#
# COMPACT_ATOMS: atom_id res chain seq x y z
N MET A 1 10.26 -19.67 -4.60
CA MET A 1 9.11 -19.21 -3.80
C MET A 1 9.32 -17.73 -3.53
N VAL A 2 8.24 -16.95 -3.44
CA VAL A 2 8.30 -15.51 -3.17
C VAL A 2 7.36 -15.12 -2.03
N ASN A 3 7.73 -14.07 -1.31
CA ASN A 3 6.89 -13.39 -0.34
C ASN A 3 6.41 -12.07 -0.94
N VAL A 4 5.18 -11.67 -0.64
CA VAL A 4 4.59 -10.43 -1.14
C VAL A 4 4.32 -9.50 0.04
N PHE A 5 4.79 -8.27 -0.05
CA PHE A 5 4.48 -7.19 0.89
C PHE A 5 3.57 -6.18 0.19
N ILE A 6 2.34 -6.03 0.67
CA ILE A 6 1.35 -5.09 0.15
C ILE A 6 1.32 -3.90 1.10
N ASP A 7 1.71 -2.74 0.61
CA ASP A 7 1.86 -1.49 1.34
C ASP A 7 0.73 -0.52 0.94
N LEU A 8 -0.31 -0.44 1.76
CA LEU A 8 -1.46 0.43 1.58
C LEU A 8 -1.20 1.79 2.24
N PHE A 9 -1.57 2.88 1.56
CA PHE A 9 -1.20 4.25 1.96
C PHE A 9 0.33 4.39 2.03
N SER A 10 1.00 3.92 0.97
CA SER A 10 2.45 3.71 0.94
C SER A 10 3.23 5.01 1.12
N GLY A 11 2.67 6.18 0.78
CA GLY A 11 3.37 7.45 0.90
C GLY A 11 4.70 7.42 0.13
N LEU A 12 5.79 7.75 0.82
CA LEU A 12 7.16 7.71 0.29
C LEU A 12 7.76 6.28 0.20
N GLY A 13 7.00 5.24 0.56
CA GLY A 13 7.44 3.84 0.49
C GLY A 13 8.35 3.42 1.64
N GLY A 14 8.28 4.09 2.79
CA GLY A 14 9.19 3.84 3.92
C GLY A 14 9.14 2.39 4.45
N ALA A 15 7.93 1.82 4.58
CA ALA A 15 7.76 0.44 5.03
C ALA A 15 8.23 -0.56 3.95
N SER A 16 7.81 -0.36 2.71
CA SER A 16 8.15 -1.25 1.59
C SER A 16 9.63 -1.20 1.18
N ALA A 17 10.35 -0.12 1.46
CA ALA A 17 11.79 0.00 1.18
C ALA A 17 12.64 -1.08 1.85
N ALA A 18 12.23 -1.57 3.04
CA ALA A 18 12.89 -2.68 3.71
C ALA A 18 12.78 -4.00 2.93
N PHE A 19 11.75 -4.15 2.09
CA PHE A 19 11.47 -5.35 1.32
C PHE A 19 11.96 -5.28 -0.12
N ASP A 20 12.07 -4.08 -0.70
CA ASP A 20 12.53 -3.87 -2.09
C ASP A 20 13.86 -4.56 -2.42
N LEU A 21 14.78 -4.57 -1.45
CA LEU A 21 16.13 -5.14 -1.61
C LEU A 21 16.28 -6.51 -0.94
N THR A 22 15.24 -6.98 -0.26
CA THR A 22 15.32 -8.25 0.47
C THR A 22 15.06 -9.42 -0.50
N PRO A 23 15.94 -10.44 -0.54
CA PRO A 23 15.78 -11.58 -1.43
C PRO A 23 14.41 -12.25 -1.30
N ASN A 24 13.84 -12.67 -2.43
CA ASN A 24 12.55 -13.35 -2.54
C ASN A 24 11.33 -12.53 -2.07
N TRP A 25 11.47 -11.23 -1.79
CA TRP A 25 10.35 -10.34 -1.56
C TRP A 25 9.94 -9.58 -2.82
N LYS A 26 8.64 -9.37 -2.97
CA LYS A 26 8.02 -8.50 -3.97
C LYS A 26 7.12 -7.51 -3.25
N THR A 27 7.17 -6.25 -3.63
CA THR A 27 6.33 -5.20 -3.04
C THR A 27 5.22 -4.79 -3.98
N ILE A 28 4.02 -4.59 -3.46
CA ILE A 28 2.93 -3.88 -4.12
C ILE A 28 2.66 -2.62 -3.30
N LYS A 29 2.95 -1.45 -3.86
CA LYS A 29 2.86 -0.17 -3.17
C LYS A 29 1.68 0.60 -3.72
N ILE A 30 0.77 1.05 -2.85
CA ILE A 30 -0.49 1.69 -3.27
C ILE A 30 -0.68 3.01 -2.52
N ASP A 31 -0.99 4.05 -3.27
CA ASP A 31 -1.38 5.36 -2.76
C ASP A 31 -2.19 6.07 -3.84
N ASN A 32 -2.92 7.13 -3.51
CA ASN A 32 -3.72 7.89 -4.48
C ASN A 32 -3.10 9.27 -4.82
N ASN A 33 -2.05 9.69 -4.12
CA ASN A 33 -1.44 11.00 -4.37
C ASN A 33 -0.44 10.94 -5.55
N PRO A 34 -0.72 11.64 -6.67
CA PRO A 34 0.12 11.59 -7.87
C PRO A 34 1.53 12.17 -7.66
N ILE A 35 1.73 13.07 -6.69
CA ILE A 35 3.05 13.64 -6.37
C ILE A 35 4.03 12.53 -5.95
N LEU A 36 3.53 11.44 -5.36
CA LEU A 36 4.36 10.36 -4.86
C LEU A 36 4.96 9.48 -5.97
N VAL A 37 4.46 9.54 -7.21
CA VAL A 37 4.94 8.69 -8.32
C VAL A 37 6.43 8.88 -8.58
N GLU A 38 6.92 10.12 -8.49
CA GLU A 38 8.34 10.44 -8.70
C GLU A 38 9.23 10.05 -7.50
N HIS A 39 8.63 9.83 -6.33
CA HIS A 39 9.34 9.59 -5.07
C HIS A 39 9.25 8.14 -4.59
N ASN A 40 8.24 7.38 -5.03
CA ASN A 40 7.99 6.01 -4.62
C ASN A 40 8.00 5.10 -5.86
N ARG A 41 9.19 4.61 -6.22
CA ARG A 41 9.38 3.78 -7.40
C ARG A 41 8.51 2.52 -7.33
N GLY A 42 7.73 2.30 -8.38
CA GLY A 42 6.83 1.15 -8.51
C GLY A 42 5.45 1.36 -7.88
N LEU A 43 5.17 2.56 -7.36
CA LEU A 43 3.86 2.95 -6.85
C LEU A 43 2.74 2.69 -7.87
N LYS A 44 1.64 2.12 -7.39
CA LYS A 44 0.39 1.99 -8.11
C LYS A 44 -0.56 3.08 -7.60
N LEU A 45 -0.90 4.01 -8.48
CA LEU A 45 -1.92 5.01 -8.19
C LEU A 45 -3.29 4.34 -8.20
N MET A 46 -3.88 4.16 -7.01
CA MET A 46 -5.22 3.61 -6.84
C MET A 46 -5.87 4.28 -5.63
N ASP A 47 -7.16 4.55 -5.75
CA ASP A 47 -7.96 5.07 -4.64
C ASP A 47 -8.48 3.90 -3.80
N LEU A 48 -8.02 3.82 -2.56
CA LEU A 48 -8.40 2.76 -1.63
C LEU A 48 -9.86 2.88 -1.16
N SER A 49 -10.51 4.03 -1.35
CA SER A 49 -11.96 4.18 -1.12
C SER A 49 -12.80 3.42 -2.17
N ASP A 50 -12.27 3.22 -3.39
CA ASP A 50 -12.84 2.29 -4.36
C ASP A 50 -12.35 0.87 -4.07
N VAL A 51 -12.98 0.28 -3.06
CA VAL A 51 -12.65 -1.05 -2.54
C VAL A 51 -12.76 -2.13 -3.62
N GLN A 52 -13.78 -2.07 -4.49
CA GLN A 52 -14.03 -3.11 -5.50
C GLN A 52 -12.95 -3.08 -6.58
N THR A 53 -12.64 -1.90 -7.11
CA THR A 53 -11.58 -1.74 -8.11
C THR A 53 -10.22 -2.13 -7.52
N THR A 54 -9.95 -1.73 -6.27
CA THR A 54 -8.71 -2.06 -5.57
C THR A 54 -8.55 -3.57 -5.37
N ILE A 55 -9.58 -4.27 -4.88
CA ILE A 55 -9.56 -5.73 -4.71
C ILE A 55 -9.36 -6.44 -6.05
N HIS A 56 -10.06 -5.99 -7.10
CA HIS A 56 -9.92 -6.57 -8.43
C HIS A 56 -8.49 -6.42 -8.96
N ALA A 57 -7.91 -5.23 -8.87
CA ALA A 57 -6.54 -4.96 -9.30
C ALA A 57 -5.51 -5.79 -8.51
N LEU A 58 -5.66 -5.90 -7.18
CA LEU A 58 -4.80 -6.73 -6.34
C LEU A 58 -4.90 -8.21 -6.69
N THR A 59 -6.11 -8.70 -6.93
CA THR A 59 -6.37 -10.09 -7.34
C THR A 59 -5.66 -10.40 -8.66
N LEU A 60 -5.76 -9.52 -9.66
CA LEU A 60 -5.06 -9.69 -10.93
C LEU A 60 -3.53 -9.70 -10.76
N MET A 61 -2.99 -8.77 -9.96
CA MET A 61 -1.55 -8.69 -9.70
C MET A 61 -1.03 -9.96 -9.00
N LEU A 62 -1.73 -10.42 -7.97
CA LEU A 62 -1.37 -11.64 -7.23
C LEU A 62 -1.53 -12.90 -8.09
N THR A 63 -2.60 -12.99 -8.89
CA THR A 63 -2.83 -14.11 -9.81
C THR A 63 -1.68 -14.21 -10.80
N LYS A 64 -1.32 -13.09 -11.45
CA LYS A 64 -0.16 -13.04 -12.35
C LYS A 64 1.12 -13.51 -11.66
N MET A 65 1.41 -13.01 -10.45
CA MET A 65 2.59 -13.44 -9.69
C MET A 65 2.57 -14.93 -9.36
N SER A 66 1.40 -15.48 -9.04
CA SER A 66 1.23 -16.90 -8.71
C SER A 66 1.45 -17.84 -9.90
N HIS A 67 1.23 -17.36 -11.14
CA HIS A 67 1.57 -18.11 -12.35
C HIS A 67 3.07 -18.15 -12.61
N GLU A 68 3.80 -17.10 -12.24
CA GLU A 68 5.25 -16.99 -12.46
C GLU A 68 6.06 -17.59 -11.29
N ASN A 69 5.47 -17.62 -10.09
CA ASN A 69 6.14 -18.00 -8.85
C ASN A 69 5.17 -18.66 -7.87
N SER A 70 5.64 -19.61 -7.06
CA SER A 70 4.90 -20.04 -5.88
C SER A 70 4.99 -18.97 -4.77
N ILE A 71 3.84 -18.42 -4.35
CA ILE A 71 3.73 -17.45 -3.26
C ILE A 71 3.68 -18.19 -1.91
N GLU A 72 4.62 -17.89 -1.02
CA GLU A 72 4.71 -18.50 0.30
C GLU A 72 3.96 -17.69 1.36
N LYS A 73 4.09 -16.35 1.32
CA LYS A 73 3.51 -15.44 2.30
C LYS A 73 3.04 -14.15 1.65
N ILE A 74 1.93 -13.63 2.16
CA ILE A 74 1.48 -12.26 1.89
C ILE A 74 1.44 -11.51 3.23
N VAL A 75 2.09 -10.36 3.27
CA VAL A 75 2.00 -9.41 4.39
C VAL A 75 1.26 -8.19 3.88
N LEU A 76 0.20 -7.81 4.61
CA LEU A 76 -0.52 -6.57 4.37
C LEU A 76 -0.11 -5.56 5.44
N TRP A 77 0.40 -4.42 4.99
CA TRP A 77 0.73 -3.27 5.82
C TRP A 77 -0.15 -2.10 5.43
N MET A 78 -0.57 -1.32 6.41
CA MET A 78 -1.40 -0.14 6.21
C MET A 78 -1.02 0.95 7.20
N SER A 79 -0.86 2.17 6.70
CA SER A 79 -0.58 3.36 7.49
C SER A 79 -1.41 4.54 6.97
N PRO A 80 -2.73 4.57 7.22
CA PRO A 80 -3.60 5.62 6.70
C PRO A 80 -3.23 7.00 7.27
N PRO A 81 -3.64 8.09 6.59
CA PRO A 81 -3.50 9.45 7.11
C PRO A 81 -4.12 9.59 8.49
N CYS A 82 -3.44 10.29 9.40
CA CYS A 82 -3.87 10.46 10.79
C CYS A 82 -4.30 11.89 11.13
N ASN A 83 -4.58 12.72 10.12
CA ASN A 83 -4.88 14.15 10.30
C ASN A 83 -6.06 14.37 11.26
N GLU A 84 -7.09 13.53 11.20
CA GLU A 84 -8.28 13.64 12.07
C GLU A 84 -8.14 12.87 13.40
N PHE A 85 -7.14 12.01 13.50
CA PHE A 85 -6.95 11.10 14.63
C PHE A 85 -5.82 11.53 15.58
N SER A 86 -4.92 12.39 15.13
CA SER A 86 -3.77 12.82 15.91
C SER A 86 -4.08 14.03 16.78
N TYR A 87 -3.95 13.89 18.10
CA TYR A 87 -4.00 15.02 19.05
C TYR A 87 -2.89 16.06 18.84
N ALA A 88 -1.84 15.73 18.09
CA ALA A 88 -0.81 16.69 17.73
C ALA A 88 -1.28 17.68 16.64
N ASN A 89 -2.36 17.37 15.90
CA ASN A 89 -2.94 18.27 14.93
C ASN A 89 -3.88 19.28 15.63
N ALA A 90 -3.47 20.55 15.70
CA ALA A 90 -4.29 21.62 16.28
C ALA A 90 -5.59 21.89 15.50
N ALA A 91 -5.63 21.52 14.21
CA ALA A 91 -6.81 21.64 13.34
C ALA A 91 -7.63 20.34 13.27
N ARG A 92 -7.42 19.40 14.20
CA ARG A 92 -8.19 18.17 14.28
C ARG A 92 -9.69 18.47 14.52
N PRO A 93 -10.63 17.83 13.78
CA PRO A 93 -12.06 17.96 14.06
C PRO A 93 -12.44 17.32 15.41
N GLU A 94 -13.51 17.81 16.04
CA GLU A 94 -14.04 17.21 17.27
C GLU A 94 -14.51 15.77 17.03
N GLU A 95 -15.17 15.54 15.89
CA GLU A 95 -15.64 14.24 15.43
C GLU A 95 -14.88 13.84 14.15
N PRO A 96 -13.90 12.92 14.23
CA PRO A 96 -13.20 12.42 13.05
C PRO A 96 -14.09 11.49 12.22
N ASP A 97 -13.90 11.49 10.90
CA ASP A 97 -14.54 10.55 10.01
C ASP A 97 -13.98 9.14 10.20
N LEU A 98 -14.86 8.18 10.46
CA LEU A 98 -14.54 6.76 10.67
C LEU A 98 -14.92 5.88 9.47
N THR A 99 -15.41 6.47 8.38
CA THR A 99 -15.97 5.76 7.22
C THR A 99 -15.00 5.56 6.07
#